data_AF-A0AAD8A3G6-F1
#
_entry.id   AF-A0AAD8A3G6-F1
#
_cell.length_a   1.000
_cell.length_b   1.000
_cell.length_c   1.000
_cell.angle_alpha   90.00
_cell.angle_beta   90.00
_cell.angle_gamma   90.00
#
_symmetry.space_group_name_H-M   'P 1'
#
loop_
_entity.id
_entity.type
_entity.pdbx_description
1 polymer ?
#
loop_
_entity_poly.entity_id
_entity_poly.type
_entity_poly.pdbx_seq_one_letter_code
_entity_poly.pdbx_strand_id
1 'polypeptide(L)' 'PFEIHIKASLRFCNKMKLYCWKYFMDRIYTCSKRQYSYTEKQRYDGWFNNLAHPEWGSVGYVKKACQ' A
#
# COMPACT_ATOMS: atom_id res chain seq x y z
N PRO A 1 39.65 -10.72 29.50
CA PRO A 1 39.67 -11.21 28.09
C PRO A 1 38.33 -11.80 27.63
N PHE A 2 37.81 -12.82 28.32
CA PHE A 2 36.62 -13.59 27.89
C PHE A 2 35.30 -12.78 27.84
N GLU A 3 35.06 -11.91 28.83
CA GLU A 3 33.87 -11.04 28.86
C GLU A 3 33.76 -10.11 27.64
N ILE A 4 34.90 -9.63 27.12
CA ILE A 4 34.94 -8.67 26.02
C ILE A 4 34.47 -9.35 24.73
N HIS A 5 34.86 -10.60 24.52
CA HIS A 5 34.42 -11.42 23.40
C HIS A 5 32.92 -11.68 23.44
N ILE A 6 32.35 -12.01 24.61
CA ILE A 6 30.90 -12.21 24.75
C ILE A 6 30.12 -10.92 24.45
N LYS A 7 30.56 -9.79 25.00
CA LYS A 7 29.95 -8.47 24.78
C LYS A 7 30.06 -8.01 23.30
N ALA A 8 31.12 -8.41 22.60
CA ALA A 8 31.28 -8.13 21.17
C ALA A 8 30.36 -9.02 20.32
N SER A 9 30.26 -10.31 20.63
CA SER A 9 29.36 -11.26 19.95
C SER A 9 27.89 -10.90 20.13
N LEU A 10 27.47 -10.47 21.32
CA LEU A 10 26.11 -9.96 21.56
C LEU A 10 25.81 -8.69 20.76
N ARG A 11 26.77 -7.76 20.69
CA ARG A 11 26.65 -6.55 19.86
C ARG A 11 26.54 -6.88 18.37
N PHE A 12 27.27 -7.88 17.90
CA PHE A 12 27.19 -8.36 16.53
C PHE A 12 25.82 -8.98 16.22
N CYS A 13 25.32 -9.89 17.08
CA CYS A 13 23.99 -10.47 16.94
C CYS A 13 22.88 -9.42 16.95
N ASN A 14 22.97 -8.41 17.82
CA ASN A 14 21.97 -7.34 17.88
C ASN A 14 21.99 -6.44 16.64
N LYS A 15 23.18 -6.15 16.08
CA LYS A 15 23.30 -5.44 14.80
C LYS A 15 22.69 -6.24 13.65
N MET A 16 22.92 -7.55 13.61
CA MET A 16 22.35 -8.43 12.58
C MET A 16 20.82 -8.43 12.65
N LYS A 17 20.24 -8.54 13.85
CA LYS A 17 18.79 -8.46 14.07
C LYS A 17 18.21 -7.12 13.61
N LEU A 18 18.88 -6.00 13.93
CA LEU A 18 18.47 -4.66 13.48
C LEU A 18 18.52 -4.51 11.95
N TYR A 19 19.54 -5.07 11.29
CA TYR A 19 19.64 -5.07 9.83
C TYR A 19 18.50 -5.88 9.19
N CYS A 20 18.26 -7.10 9.67
CA CYS A 20 17.15 -7.94 9.19
C CYS A 20 15.80 -7.25 9.38
N TRP A 21 15.57 -6.62 10.54
CA TRP A 21 14.34 -5.88 10.82
C TRP A 21 14.15 -4.68 9.89
N LYS A 22 15.21 -3.90 9.64
CA LYS A 22 15.16 -2.76 8.70
C LYS A 22 14.85 -3.21 7.27
N TYR A 23 15.51 -4.26 6.79
CA TYR A 23 15.25 -4.83 5.46
C TYR A 23 13.82 -5.36 5.32
N PHE A 24 13.29 -5.99 6.37
CA PHE A 24 11.93 -6.50 6.40
C PHE A 24 10.90 -5.37 6.30
N MET A 25 11.06 -4.30 7.08
CA MET A 25 10.13 -3.16 7.07
C MET A 25 10.20 -2.35 5.76
N ASP A 26 11.38 -2.21 5.17
CA ASP A 26 11.54 -1.52 3.87
C ASP A 26 10.81 -2.24 2.73
N ARG A 27 10.86 -3.58 2.72
CA ARG A 27 10.10 -4.44 1.79
C ARG A 27 8.59 -4.29 1.95
N ILE A 28 8.08 -4.14 3.18
CA ILE A 28 6.66 -3.90 3.44
C ILE A 28 6.25 -2.52 2.92
N TYR A 29 7.04 -1.49 3.22
CA TYR A 29 6.73 -0.11 2.85
C TYR A 29 6.67 0.11 1.33
N THR A 30 7.61 -0.48 0.58
CA THR A 30 7.66 -0.36 -0.88
C THR A 30 6.50 -1.06 -1.60
N CYS A 31 5.92 -2.12 -1.02
CA CYS A 31 4.77 -2.82 -1.59
C CYS A 31 3.50 -1.95 -1.60
N SER A 32 3.24 -1.25 -0.48
CA SER A 32 2.05 -0.39 -0.35
C SER A 32 2.07 0.80 -1.32
N LYS A 33 3.24 1.43 -1.52
CA LYS A 33 3.35 2.60 -2.39
C LYS A 33 2.99 2.33 -3.86
N ARG A 34 3.18 1.09 -4.33
CA ARG A 34 2.80 0.67 -5.70
C ARG A 34 1.30 0.42 -5.87
N GLN A 35 0.57 0.05 -4.82
CA GLN A 35 -0.85 -0.24 -4.96
C GLN A 35 -1.68 1.01 -5.32
N TYR A 36 -1.24 2.20 -4.88
CA TYR A 36 -1.90 3.46 -5.19
C TYR A 36 -1.63 3.98 -6.60
N SER A 37 -0.63 3.47 -7.33
CA SER A 37 -0.36 3.90 -8.71
C SER A 37 -1.23 3.18 -9.75
N TYR A 38 -1.82 2.03 -9.40
CA TYR A 38 -2.62 1.21 -10.32
C TYR A 38 -4.12 1.31 -10.07
N THR A 39 -4.55 2.05 -9.05
CA THR A 39 -5.96 2.22 -8.71
C THR A 39 -6.40 3.64 -9.03
N GLU A 40 -7.37 3.78 -9.93
CA GLU A 40 -8.00 5.08 -10.19
C GLU A 40 -8.96 5.41 -9.05
N LYS A 41 -8.86 6.63 -8.50
CA LYS A 41 -9.72 7.06 -7.41
C LYS A 41 -11.13 7.30 -7.94
N GLN A 42 -12.11 6.60 -7.38
CA GLN A 42 -13.53 6.78 -7.70
C GLN A 42 -14.00 8.22 -7.46
N ARG A 43 -14.78 8.78 -8.40
CA ARG A 43 -15.31 10.14 -8.31
C ARG A 43 -16.49 10.21 -7.34
N TYR A 44 -16.65 11.35 -6.67
CA TYR A 44 -17.72 11.58 -5.69
C TYR A 44 -19.11 11.78 -6.34
N ASP A 45 -19.14 12.14 -7.61
CA ASP A 45 -20.35 12.38 -8.38
C ASP A 45 -20.90 11.13 -9.07
N GLY A 46 -20.23 9.98 -8.93
CA GLY A 46 -20.66 8.68 -9.48
C GLY A 46 -20.45 8.52 -10.99
N TRP A 47 -19.87 9.52 -11.67
CA TRP A 47 -19.56 9.45 -13.09
C TRP A 47 -18.39 8.49 -13.38
N PHE A 48 -18.41 7.89 -14.57
CA PHE A 48 -17.41 6.96 -15.10
C PHE A 48 -17.29 5.63 -14.35
N ASN A 49 -18.29 5.27 -13.54
CA ASN A 49 -18.35 3.96 -12.91
C ASN A 49 -18.64 2.82 -13.92
N ASN A 50 -19.37 3.13 -14.99
CA ASN A 50 -19.66 2.20 -16.08
C ASN A 50 -18.93 2.63 -17.35
N LEU A 51 -18.26 1.68 -18.02
CA LEU A 51 -17.44 1.93 -19.19
C LEU A 51 -18.25 2.37 -20.43
N ALA A 52 -19.46 1.81 -20.62
CA ALA A 52 -20.31 2.09 -21.77
C ALA A 52 -21.25 3.29 -21.53
N HIS A 53 -21.62 3.52 -20.28
CA HIS A 53 -22.56 4.57 -19.87
C HIS A 53 -22.01 5.36 -18.68
N PRO A 54 -21.09 6.31 -18.91
CA PRO A 54 -20.42 7.05 -17.85
C PRO A 54 -21.36 7.77 -16.87
N GLU A 55 -22.56 8.12 -17.30
CA GLU A 55 -23.57 8.83 -16.52
C GLU A 55 -24.34 7.93 -15.54
N TRP A 56 -24.30 6.61 -15.71
CA TRP A 56 -25.10 5.69 -14.93
C TRP A 56 -24.74 5.69 -13.45
N GLY A 57 -25.74 5.98 -12.61
CA GLY A 57 -25.57 6.05 -11.16
C GLY A 57 -24.89 7.34 -10.69
N SER A 58 -24.66 8.31 -11.60
CA SER A 58 -24.17 9.62 -11.21
C SER A 58 -25.23 10.46 -10.48
N VAL A 59 -24.77 11.44 -9.72
CA VAL A 59 -25.64 12.37 -9.00
C VAL A 59 -26.53 13.12 -10.00
N GLY A 60 -27.84 13.05 -9.81
CA GLY A 60 -28.83 13.66 -10.70
C GLY A 60 -29.17 12.82 -11.94
N TYR A 61 -28.56 11.65 -12.12
CA TYR A 61 -28.95 10.73 -13.19
C TYR A 61 -30.33 10.11 -12.91
N VAL A 62 -31.29 10.43 -13.78
CA VAL A 62 -32.61 9.79 -13.79
C VAL A 62 -32.63 8.81 -14.95
N LYS A 63 -32.68 7.51 -14.64
CA LYS A 63 -32.85 6.47 -15.65
C LYS A 63 -34.22 6.67 -16.31
N LYS A 64 -34.24 7.14 -17.55
CA LYS A 64 -35.47 7.16 -18.33
C LYS A 64 -35.85 5.71 -18.62
N ALA A 65 -37.00 5.27 -18.12
CA ALA A 65 -37.56 3.98 -18.49
C ALA A 65 -37.85 4.00 -20.00
N CYS A 66 -37.36 2.96 -20.69
CA CYS A 66 -37.58 2.59 -22.10
C CYS A 66 -38.44 3.58 -22.94
N GLN A 67 -37.82 4.22 -23.93
CA GLN A 67 -38.51 4.67 -25.14
C GLN A 67 -38.45 3.56 -26.18
#